data_AF-A0A7Z9QNK9-F1
#
_entry.id   AF-A0A7Z9QNK9-F1
#
_cell.length_a   1.000
_cell.length_b   1.000
_cell.length_c   1.000
_cell.angle_alpha   90.00
_cell.angle_beta   90.00
_cell.angle_gamma   90.00
#
_symmetry.space_group_name_H-M   'P 1'
#
loop_
_entity.id
_entity.type
_entity.pdbx_description
1 polymer ?
#
loop_
_entity_poly.entity_id
_entity_poly.type
_entity_poly.pdbx_seq_one_letter_code
_entity_poly.pdbx_strand_id
1 'polypeptide(L)'
;MIDEYLAEGYLILRGIVPPSLLGDLRIEAKKARDLAHQLKGAQTQRIQPLSDYAGDLNLKPFYDYIELPELQDTIERLLGKNYTHGHIDIMGLLVEPLEHPWHIGWHRDGVVEVPPEAY
;
A
#
# COMPACT_ATOMS: atom_id res chain seq x y z
N MET A 1 -12.72 -10.65 -13.41
CA MET A 1 -11.75 -9.59 -13.05
C MET A 1 -12.41 -8.21 -13.19
N ILE A 2 -12.50 -7.60 -14.36
CA ILE A 2 -13.14 -6.26 -14.46
C ILE A 2 -14.59 -6.29 -13.96
N ASP A 3 -15.42 -7.22 -14.43
CA ASP A 3 -16.82 -7.33 -14.00
C ASP A 3 -16.98 -7.59 -12.49
N GLU A 4 -16.06 -8.35 -11.91
CA GLU A 4 -16.02 -8.65 -10.47
C GLU A 4 -15.64 -7.41 -9.66
N TYR A 5 -14.64 -6.65 -10.12
CA TYR A 5 -14.30 -5.36 -9.52
C TYR A 5 -15.47 -4.38 -9.56
N LEU A 6 -16.17 -4.30 -10.70
CA LEU A 6 -17.32 -3.40 -10.86
C LEU A 6 -18.52 -3.82 -10.01
N ALA A 7 -18.70 -5.12 -9.76
CA ALA A 7 -19.77 -5.64 -8.91
C ALA A 7 -19.48 -5.49 -7.41
N GLU A 8 -18.25 -5.77 -6.98
CA GLU A 8 -17.90 -5.91 -5.56
C GLU A 8 -17.10 -4.72 -5.00
N GLY A 9 -16.53 -3.88 -5.87
CA GLY A 9 -15.65 -2.77 -5.48
C GLY A 9 -14.22 -3.20 -5.07
N TYR A 10 -13.86 -4.47 -5.23
CA TYR A 10 -12.51 -4.98 -4.93
C TYR A 10 -12.14 -6.21 -5.78
N LEU A 11 -10.85 -6.55 -5.80
CA LEU A 11 -10.31 -7.78 -6.40
C LEU A 11 -9.28 -8.42 -5.48
N ILE A 12 -9.20 -9.75 -5.50
CA ILE A 12 -8.18 -10.52 -4.78
C ILE A 12 -7.23 -11.17 -5.78
N LEU A 13 -6.02 -10.63 -5.90
CA LEU A 13 -4.93 -11.24 -6.66
C LEU A 13 -4.13 -12.17 -5.73
N ARG A 14 -4.15 -13.48 -6.02
CA ARG A 14 -3.47 -14.49 -5.18
C ARG A 14 -2.14 -14.90 -5.79
N GLY A 15 -1.12 -15.01 -4.95
CA GLY A 15 0.16 -15.60 -5.36
C GLY A 15 1.01 -14.75 -6.30
N ILE A 16 0.72 -13.45 -6.43
CA ILE A 16 1.45 -12.55 -7.34
C ILE A 16 2.82 -12.13 -6.80
N VAL A 17 3.05 -12.24 -5.49
CA VAL A 17 4.33 -11.85 -4.86
C VAL A 17 5.26 -13.07 -4.83
N PRO A 18 6.41 -13.05 -5.51
CA PRO A 18 7.37 -14.14 -5.45
C PRO A 18 7.86 -14.39 -4.01
N PRO A 19 8.16 -15.65 -3.62
CA PRO A 19 8.59 -15.95 -2.25
C PRO A 19 9.83 -15.19 -1.78
N SER A 20 10.79 -14.94 -2.68
CA SER A 20 11.99 -14.14 -2.40
C SER A 20 11.62 -12.69 -2.06
N LEU A 21 10.83 -12.05 -2.93
CA LEU A 21 10.36 -10.68 -2.73
C LEU A 21 9.53 -10.55 -1.44
N LEU A 22 8.66 -11.52 -1.14
CA LEU A 22 7.91 -11.55 0.10
C LEU A 22 8.83 -11.63 1.33
N GLY A 23 9.94 -12.38 1.23
CA GLY A 23 10.98 -12.43 2.26
C GLY A 23 11.61 -11.06 2.49
N ASP A 24 12.04 -10.40 1.42
CA ASP A 24 12.67 -9.09 1.47
C ASP A 24 11.72 -8.02 2.02
N LEU A 25 10.47 -8.00 1.56
CA LEU A 25 9.41 -7.11 2.06
C LEU A 25 9.18 -7.29 3.57
N ARG A 26 9.17 -8.53 4.07
CA ARG A 26 8.98 -8.81 5.52
C ARG A 26 10.14 -8.29 6.36
N ILE A 27 11.37 -8.41 5.85
CA ILE A 27 12.57 -7.92 6.55
C ILE A 27 12.48 -6.40 6.69
N GLU A 28 12.20 -5.67 5.61
CA GLU A 28 12.13 -4.22 5.63
C GLU A 28 10.87 -3.70 6.34
N ALA A 29 9.73 -4.38 6.24
CA ALA A 29 8.52 -4.05 7.00
C ALA A 29 8.76 -4.14 8.52
N LYS A 30 9.52 -5.14 8.98
CA LYS A 30 9.87 -5.25 10.40
C LYS A 30 10.73 -4.07 10.86
N LYS A 31 11.74 -3.68 10.08
CA LYS A 31 12.56 -2.50 10.38
C LYS A 31 11.74 -1.22 10.41
N ALA A 32 10.89 -1.04 9.40
CA ALA A 32 10.00 0.12 9.28
C ALA A 32 9.01 0.20 10.44
N ARG A 33 8.50 -0.93 10.94
CA ARG A 33 7.70 -1.00 12.17
C ARG A 33 8.48 -0.53 13.39
N ASP A 34 9.65 -1.13 13.62
CA ASP A 34 10.46 -0.78 14.80
C ASP A 34 10.85 0.72 14.77
N LEU A 35 11.18 1.25 13.58
CA LEU A 35 11.43 2.67 13.34
C LEU A 35 10.19 3.54 13.59
N ALA A 36 9.01 3.10 13.14
CA ALA A 36 7.76 3.82 13.36
C ALA A 36 7.49 4.00 14.86
N HIS A 37 7.63 2.94 15.65
CA HIS A 37 7.44 2.99 17.10
C HIS A 37 8.48 3.87 17.79
N GLN A 38 9.73 3.82 17.34
CA GLN A 38 10.79 4.69 17.86
C GLN A 38 10.50 6.19 17.60
N LEU A 39 10.03 6.53 16.41
CA LEU A 39 9.84 7.93 16.00
C LEU A 39 8.51 8.54 16.46
N LYS A 40 7.43 7.75 16.44
CA LYS A 40 6.06 8.23 16.64
C LYS A 40 5.37 7.62 17.86
N GLY A 41 6.07 6.78 18.62
CA GLY A 41 5.58 6.13 19.83
C GLY A 41 4.92 4.77 19.56
N ALA A 42 4.77 3.99 20.64
CA ALA A 42 4.30 2.60 20.64
C ALA A 42 2.91 2.38 20.03
N GLN A 43 2.09 3.43 19.96
CA GLN A 43 0.72 3.38 19.45
C GLN A 43 0.58 3.88 18.00
N THR A 44 1.69 4.20 17.32
CA THR A 44 1.64 4.58 15.90
C THR A 44 1.17 3.41 15.04
N GLN A 45 0.54 3.75 13.90
CA GLN A 45 -0.06 2.77 12.98
C GLN A 45 0.48 2.88 11.56
N ARG A 46 1.32 3.89 11.31
CA ARG A 46 1.79 4.19 9.95
C ARG A 46 3.12 4.93 9.95
N ILE A 47 3.99 4.48 9.05
CA ILE A 47 5.18 5.21 8.62
C ILE A 47 5.03 5.54 7.14
N GLN A 48 5.06 6.84 6.83
CA GLN A 48 4.75 7.39 5.51
C GLN A 48 5.30 8.83 5.44
N PRO A 49 5.81 9.26 4.27
CA PRO A 49 6.12 8.42 3.11
C PRO A 49 7.36 7.56 3.34
N LEU A 50 7.44 6.40 2.70
CA LEU A 50 8.60 5.50 2.86
C LEU A 50 9.90 6.12 2.36
N SER A 51 9.83 7.03 1.38
CA SER A 51 10.98 7.77 0.85
C SER A 51 11.76 8.55 1.91
N ASP A 52 11.08 9.05 2.95
CA ASP A 52 11.70 9.86 4.00
C ASP A 52 12.65 9.04 4.89
N TYR A 53 12.62 7.71 4.77
CA TYR A 53 13.35 6.77 5.59
C TYR A 53 14.37 5.95 4.78
N ALA A 54 14.76 6.43 3.59
CA ALA A 54 15.75 5.77 2.73
C ALA A 54 17.15 5.59 3.37
N GLY A 55 17.45 6.36 4.43
CA GLY A 55 18.68 6.19 5.21
C GLY A 55 18.67 4.98 6.15
N ASP A 56 17.48 4.52 6.55
CA ASP A 56 17.28 3.45 7.53
C ASP A 56 16.69 2.17 6.90
N LEU A 57 16.01 2.30 5.77
CA LEU A 57 15.31 1.23 5.07
C LEU A 57 15.91 0.97 3.69
N ASN A 58 16.00 -0.30 3.31
CA ASN A 58 16.25 -0.65 1.92
C ASN A 58 14.94 -0.52 1.14
N LEU A 59 14.85 0.48 0.26
CA LEU A 59 13.61 0.73 -0.49
C LEU A 59 13.41 -0.21 -1.69
N LYS A 60 14.44 -0.96 -2.10
CA LYS A 60 14.39 -1.82 -3.29
C LYS A 60 13.21 -2.81 -3.31
N PRO A 61 12.89 -3.54 -2.22
CA PRO A 61 11.78 -4.49 -2.26
C PRO A 61 10.42 -3.82 -2.49
N PHE A 62 10.23 -2.57 -2.04
CA PHE A 62 8.99 -1.84 -2.28
C PHE A 62 8.90 -1.35 -3.74
N TYR A 63 10.02 -0.96 -4.35
CA TYR A 63 10.08 -0.71 -5.80
C TYR A 63 9.81 -1.98 -6.59
N ASP A 64 10.42 -3.11 -6.23
CA ASP A 64 10.19 -4.38 -6.92
C ASP A 64 8.72 -4.85 -6.78
N TYR A 65 8.07 -4.53 -5.66
CA TYR A 65 6.65 -4.82 -5.43
C TYR A 65 5.72 -4.02 -6.35
N ILE A 66 5.92 -2.71 -6.50
CA ILE A 66 5.04 -1.89 -7.35
C ILE A 66 5.23 -2.17 -8.85
N GLU A 67 6.40 -2.70 -9.22
CA GLU A 67 6.75 -3.10 -10.58
C GLU A 67 6.31 -4.54 -10.93
N LEU A 68 5.54 -5.22 -10.08
CA LEU A 68 5.03 -6.56 -10.40
C LEU A 68 4.17 -6.52 -11.68
N PRO A 69 4.47 -7.36 -12.69
CA PRO A 69 3.74 -7.37 -13.96
C PRO A 69 2.23 -7.56 -13.79
N GLU A 70 1.82 -8.40 -12.83
CA GLU A 70 0.41 -8.67 -12.53
C GLU A 70 -0.31 -7.43 -11.98
N LEU A 71 0.38 -6.57 -11.23
CA LEU A 71 -0.19 -5.30 -10.76
C LEU A 71 -0.34 -4.32 -11.92
N GLN A 72 0.68 -4.21 -12.78
CA GLN A 72 0.65 -3.34 -13.95
C GLN A 72 -0.46 -3.74 -14.94
N ASP A 73 -0.57 -5.03 -15.28
CA ASP A 73 -1.67 -5.54 -16.13
C ASP A 73 -3.03 -5.22 -15.51
N THR A 74 -3.19 -5.41 -14.20
CA THR A 74 -4.45 -5.15 -13.51
C THR A 74 -4.82 -3.67 -13.56
N ILE A 75 -3.87 -2.77 -13.28
CA ILE A 75 -4.08 -1.32 -13.34
C ILE A 75 -4.43 -0.88 -14.76
N GLU A 76 -3.68 -1.34 -15.77
CA GLU A 76 -3.94 -1.00 -17.18
C GLU A 76 -5.34 -1.47 -17.60
N ARG A 77 -5.75 -2.68 -17.20
CA ARG A 77 -7.06 -3.23 -17.57
C ARG A 77 -8.22 -2.55 -16.87
N LEU A 78 -8.04 -2.10 -15.63
CA LEU A 78 -9.10 -1.44 -14.86
C LEU A 78 -9.23 0.05 -15.20
N LEU A 79 -8.10 0.74 -15.36
CA LEU A 79 -8.06 2.20 -15.45
C LEU A 79 -7.62 2.69 -16.84
N GLY A 80 -6.88 1.87 -17.60
CA GLY A 80 -6.30 2.22 -18.89
C GLY A 80 -4.81 2.55 -18.83
N LYS A 81 -4.19 2.70 -20.00
CA LYS A 81 -2.73 2.82 -20.20
C LYS A 81 -2.05 4.04 -19.56
N ASN A 82 -2.83 5.04 -19.14
CA ASN A 82 -2.30 6.30 -18.62
C ASN A 82 -2.32 6.36 -17.08
N TYR A 83 -2.67 5.26 -16.42
CA TYR A 83 -2.68 5.14 -14.97
C TYR A 83 -1.49 4.33 -14.51
N THR A 84 -0.95 4.70 -13.35
CA THR A 84 0.18 4.03 -12.72
C THR A 84 -0.13 3.72 -11.27
N HIS A 85 0.65 2.83 -10.67
CA HIS A 85 0.58 2.52 -9.25
C HIS A 85 0.99 3.71 -8.38
N GLY A 86 0.69 3.65 -7.09
CA GLY A 86 1.22 4.60 -6.11
C GLY A 86 2.74 4.58 -6.08
N HIS A 87 3.35 5.75 -5.94
CA HIS A 87 4.79 5.94 -5.87
C HIS A 87 5.31 5.84 -4.42
N ILE A 88 6.60 5.56 -4.23
CA ILE A 88 7.21 5.39 -2.88
C ILE A 88 7.19 6.69 -2.05
N ASP A 89 7.17 7.84 -2.71
CA ASP A 89 7.03 9.17 -2.12
C ASP A 89 5.63 9.45 -1.53
N ILE A 90 4.66 8.58 -1.81
CA ILE A 90 3.34 8.58 -1.17
C ILE A 90 3.04 7.25 -0.47
N MET A 91 3.83 6.20 -0.66
CA MET A 91 3.59 4.89 -0.05
C MET A 91 3.77 4.96 1.47
N GLY A 92 2.78 4.44 2.19
CA GLY A 92 2.87 4.21 3.63
C GLY A 92 2.90 2.72 3.96
N LEU A 93 3.63 2.36 5.00
CA LEU A 93 3.57 1.03 5.59
C LEU A 93 2.71 1.09 6.86
N LEU A 94 1.68 0.24 6.91
CA LEU A 94 0.83 0.08 8.09
C LEU A 94 1.53 -0.85 9.08
N VAL A 95 1.46 -0.46 10.36
CA VAL A 95 2.15 -1.17 11.44
C VAL A 95 1.18 -1.43 12.59
N GLU A 96 1.35 -2.56 13.26
CA GLU A 96 0.56 -2.89 14.44
C GLU A 96 0.99 -2.02 15.64
N PRO A 97 0.05 -1.47 16.42
CA PRO A 97 0.38 -0.84 17.70
C PRO A 97 0.82 -1.88 18.74
N LEU A 98 1.69 -1.47 19.67
CA LEU A 98 2.29 -2.39 20.65
C LEU A 98 1.47 -2.56 21.94
N GLU A 99 0.82 -1.50 22.41
CA GLU A 99 0.24 -1.49 23.77
C GLU A 99 -1.22 -1.95 23.76
N HIS A 100 -2.04 -1.39 22.87
CA HIS A 100 -3.43 -1.77 22.75
C HIS A 100 -3.88 -1.84 21.29
N PRO A 101 -4.83 -2.74 20.96
CA PRO A 101 -5.42 -2.81 19.63
C PRO A 101 -5.99 -1.46 19.20
N TRP A 102 -5.99 -1.23 17.89
CA TRP A 102 -6.60 -0.06 17.27
C TRP A 102 -7.41 -0.49 16.06
N HIS A 103 -8.46 0.27 15.74
CA HIS A 103 -9.25 0.09 14.52
C HIS A 103 -9.19 1.36 13.67
N ILE A 104 -9.10 1.18 12.36
CA ILE A 104 -9.33 2.29 11.44
C ILE A 104 -10.84 2.38 11.25
N GLY A 105 -11.44 3.51 11.64
CA GLY A 105 -12.88 3.74 11.45
C GLY A 105 -13.26 3.68 9.97
N TRP A 106 -14.55 3.50 9.68
CA TRP A 106 -15.05 3.53 8.31
C TRP A 106 -14.68 4.86 7.64
N HIS A 107 -14.05 4.79 6.46
CA HIS A 107 -13.64 5.95 5.68
C HIS A 107 -13.64 5.59 4.18
N ARG A 108 -13.46 6.62 3.34
CA ARG A 108 -13.24 6.50 1.90
C ARG A 108 -11.91 7.18 1.58
N ASP A 109 -10.98 6.45 0.97
CA ASP A 109 -9.61 6.95 0.72
C ASP A 109 -9.57 8.13 -0.26
N GLY A 110 -10.48 8.15 -1.23
CA GLY A 110 -10.59 9.21 -2.22
C GLY A 110 -12.03 9.71 -2.35
N VAL A 111 -12.32 10.89 -1.79
CA VAL A 111 -13.49 11.67 -2.18
C VAL A 111 -12.96 12.88 -2.95
N VAL A 112 -12.86 12.75 -4.27
CA VAL A 112 -13.34 13.86 -5.09
C VAL A 112 -14.84 13.71 -5.05
N GLU A 113 -15.54 14.69 -4.46
CA GLU A 113 -17.00 14.73 -4.53
C GLU A 113 -17.35 14.70 -6.03
N VAL A 114 -18.00 13.62 -6.49
CA VAL A 114 -18.67 13.68 -7.79
C VAL A 114 -19.80 14.69 -7.61
N PRO A 115 -19.81 15.82 -8.34
CA PRO A 115 -20.89 16.78 -8.22
C PRO A 115 -22.22 16.07 -8.51
N PRO A 116 -23.28 16.33 -7.74
CA PRO A 116 -24.61 15.73 -7.95
C PRO A 116 -25.16 15.90 -9.37
N GLU A 117 -24.62 16.84 -10.13
CA GLU A 117 -25.01 17.23 -11.49
C GLU A 117 -24.68 16.18 -12.56
N ALA A 118 -24.01 15.09 -12.19
CA ALA A 118 -23.68 13.98 -13.09
C ALA A 118 -24.75 12.86 -13.13
N TYR A 119 -25.92 13.06 -12.50
CA TYR A 119 -27.08 12.15 -12.54
C TYR A 119 -28.24 12.70 -13.38
#